data_AF-A0A917FV63-F1
#
_entry.id   AF-A0A917FV63-F1
#
_cell.length_a   1.000
_cell.length_b   1.000
_cell.length_c   1.000
_cell.angle_alpha   90.00
_cell.angle_beta   90.00
_cell.angle_gamma   90.00
#
_symmetry.space_group_name_H-M   'P 1'
#
loop_
_entity.id
_entity.type
_entity.pdbx_description
1 polymer ?
#
loop_
_entity_poly.entity_id
_entity_poly.type
_entity_poly.pdbx_seq_one_letter_code
_entity_poly.pdbx_strand_id
1 'polypeptide(L)'
;MSEAQALIAKALSAHENDGWGKCRDCGWSIDEQGDDDWGLQFNLHQAAVIAALPGIAIIDSQPEPERHVLAVESDIEDQYGEPIRFGRTTDGHWWKGYVNGGKVYLTWPELVRRYGALQVAGGES
;
A
#
# COMPACT_ATOMS: atom_id res chain seq x y z
N MET A 1 -11.25 -10.86 1.30
CA MET A 1 -10.38 -10.46 0.17
C MET A 1 -10.83 -9.08 -0.27
N SER A 2 -9.94 -8.09 -0.23
CA SER A 2 -10.29 -6.70 -0.58
C SER A 2 -10.46 -6.52 -2.09
N GLU A 3 -11.12 -5.44 -2.50
CA GLU A 3 -11.28 -5.07 -3.92
C GLU A 3 -9.92 -4.92 -4.62
N ALA A 4 -8.93 -4.33 -3.94
CA ALA A 4 -7.56 -4.22 -4.43
C ALA A 4 -6.90 -5.60 -4.63
N GLN A 5 -7.09 -6.54 -3.70
CA GLN A 5 -6.59 -7.92 -3.84
C GLN A 5 -7.24 -8.64 -5.04
N ALA A 6 -8.54 -8.42 -5.26
CA ALA A 6 -9.25 -8.98 -6.41
C ALA A 6 -8.73 -8.41 -7.74
N LEU A 7 -8.45 -7.10 -7.79
CA LEU A 7 -7.88 -6.42 -8.95
C LEU A 7 -6.46 -6.91 -9.28
N ILE A 8 -5.59 -7.03 -8.27
CA ILE A 8 -4.24 -7.61 -8.43
C ILE A 8 -4.32 -9.02 -8.98
N ALA A 9 -5.12 -9.88 -8.35
CA ALA A 9 -5.25 -11.28 -8.75
C ALA A 9 -5.74 -11.42 -10.20
N LYS A 10 -6.75 -10.61 -10.59
CA LYS A 10 -7.27 -10.60 -11.95
C LYS A 10 -6.21 -10.17 -12.96
N ALA A 11 -5.46 -9.11 -12.67
CA ALA A 11 -4.42 -8.61 -13.55
C ALA A 11 -3.25 -9.58 -13.70
N LEU A 12 -2.78 -10.17 -12.59
CA LEU A 12 -1.71 -11.16 -12.63
C LEU A 12 -2.11 -12.41 -13.39
N SER A 13 -3.37 -12.85 -13.27
CA SER A 13 -3.87 -14.02 -14.02
C SER A 13 -4.00 -13.73 -15.52
N ALA A 14 -4.39 -12.52 -15.91
CA ALA A 14 -4.38 -12.09 -17.30
C ALA A 14 -2.95 -12.05 -17.85
N HIS A 15 -2.02 -11.52 -17.08
CA HIS A 15 -0.60 -11.40 -17.42
C HIS A 15 0.24 -12.62 -17.01
N GLU A 16 -0.33 -13.82 -17.00
CA GLU A 16 0.40 -15.06 -16.78
C GLU A 16 1.39 -15.36 -17.91
N ASN A 17 2.40 -16.18 -17.59
CA ASN A 17 3.37 -16.67 -18.55
C ASN A 17 2.68 -17.67 -19.50
N ASP A 18 2.77 -17.47 -20.81
CA ASP A 18 2.27 -18.39 -21.84
C ASP A 18 3.38 -19.31 -22.42
N GLY A 19 4.60 -19.20 -21.89
CA GLY A 19 5.77 -19.99 -22.26
C GLY A 19 6.87 -19.14 -22.90
N TRP A 20 8.14 -19.53 -22.70
CA TRP A 20 9.31 -18.83 -23.28
C TRP A 20 9.45 -17.35 -22.88
N GLY A 21 9.03 -16.98 -21.67
CA GLY A 21 9.19 -15.60 -21.17
C GLY A 21 8.27 -14.59 -21.86
N LYS A 22 7.09 -15.05 -22.28
CA LYS A 22 6.07 -14.23 -22.94
C LYS A 22 4.88 -14.03 -21.98
N CYS A 23 4.30 -12.83 -22.05
CA CYS A 23 3.11 -12.46 -21.31
C CYS A 23 1.87 -12.65 -22.19
N ARG A 24 0.88 -13.38 -21.66
CA ARG A 24 -0.35 -13.75 -22.37
C ARG A 24 -1.19 -12.56 -22.88
N ASP A 25 -1.20 -11.43 -22.18
CA ASP A 25 -2.19 -10.36 -22.42
C ASP A 25 -1.64 -9.13 -23.15
N CYS A 26 -0.38 -8.73 -22.88
CA CYS A 26 0.13 -7.43 -23.32
C CYS A 26 1.22 -7.49 -24.40
N GLY A 27 1.55 -8.69 -24.88
CA GLY A 27 2.58 -8.90 -25.90
C GLY A 27 4.00 -8.62 -25.42
N TRP A 28 4.21 -8.41 -24.11
CA TRP A 28 5.53 -8.37 -23.52
C TRP A 28 6.20 -9.73 -23.70
N SER A 29 7.44 -9.71 -24.15
CA SER A 29 8.25 -10.90 -24.33
C SER A 29 9.69 -10.55 -24.09
N ILE A 30 10.45 -11.48 -23.53
CA ILE A 30 11.91 -11.38 -23.50
C ILE A 30 12.40 -11.49 -24.94
N ASP A 31 13.25 -10.55 -25.35
CA ASP A 31 13.97 -10.62 -26.59
C ASP A 31 14.91 -11.83 -26.57
N GLU A 32 14.76 -12.71 -27.56
CA GLU A 32 15.51 -13.96 -27.69
C GLU A 32 17.01 -13.66 -27.82
N GLN A 33 17.71 -13.56 -26.69
CA GLN A 33 19.16 -13.54 -26.60
C GLN A 33 19.64 -13.93 -25.21
N GLY A 34 19.51 -15.22 -24.89
CA GLY A 34 20.50 -15.94 -24.08
C GLY A 34 20.66 -15.56 -22.61
N ASP A 35 19.75 -14.81 -21.99
CA ASP A 35 19.81 -14.56 -20.55
C ASP A 35 19.09 -15.67 -19.77
N ASP A 36 19.86 -16.36 -18.92
CA ASP A 36 19.42 -17.47 -18.07
C ASP A 36 18.39 -17.04 -16.99
N ASP A 37 18.03 -15.75 -16.93
CA ASP A 37 17.21 -15.16 -15.87
C ASP A 37 15.83 -14.63 -16.36
N TRP A 38 15.20 -15.42 -17.24
CA TRP A 38 13.85 -15.11 -17.71
C TRP A 38 12.82 -15.00 -16.57
N GLY A 39 13.06 -15.71 -15.47
CA GLY A 39 12.21 -15.66 -14.27
C GLY A 39 12.23 -14.28 -13.61
N LEU A 40 13.42 -13.68 -13.41
CA LEU A 40 13.52 -12.33 -12.86
C LEU A 40 12.87 -11.29 -13.77
N GLN A 41 13.12 -11.35 -15.07
CA GLN A 41 12.56 -10.38 -16.01
C GLN A 41 11.03 -10.47 -16.06
N PHE A 42 10.47 -11.68 -16.03
CA PHE A 42 9.04 -11.88 -15.96
C PHE A 42 8.45 -11.37 -14.63
N ASN A 43 9.15 -11.57 -13.50
CA ASN A 43 8.73 -11.01 -12.21
C ASN A 43 8.72 -9.47 -12.22
N LEU A 44 9.72 -8.84 -12.85
CA LEU A 44 9.76 -7.39 -13.03
C LEU A 44 8.62 -6.89 -13.92
N HIS A 45 8.30 -7.64 -14.98
CA HIS A 45 7.13 -7.36 -15.80
C HIS A 45 5.83 -7.41 -14.97
N GLN A 46 5.62 -8.46 -14.18
CA GLN A 46 4.44 -8.57 -13.31
C GLN A 46 4.37 -7.44 -12.28
N ALA A 47 5.50 -7.00 -11.72
CA ALA A 47 5.54 -5.83 -10.84
C ALA A 47 5.10 -4.54 -11.56
N ALA A 48 5.52 -4.34 -12.82
CA ALA A 48 5.09 -3.21 -13.63
C ALA A 48 3.60 -3.26 -13.98
N VAL A 49 3.05 -4.45 -14.24
CA VAL A 49 1.60 -4.66 -14.43
C VAL A 49 0.83 -4.23 -13.19
N ILE A 50 1.24 -4.68 -11.99
CA ILE A 50 0.60 -4.28 -10.73
C ILE A 50 0.66 -2.76 -10.54
N ALA A 51 1.82 -2.15 -10.77
CA ALA A 51 2.04 -0.71 -10.60
C ALA A 51 1.19 0.15 -11.57
N ALA A 52 0.79 -0.40 -12.71
CA ALA A 52 -0.01 0.29 -13.72
C ALA A 52 -1.53 0.18 -13.50
N LEU A 53 -2.00 -0.60 -12.52
CA LEU A 53 -3.43 -0.84 -12.33
C LEU A 53 -4.17 0.39 -11.79
N PRO A 54 -5.21 0.89 -12.50
CA PRO A 54 -6.03 1.99 -12.01
C PRO A 54 -6.81 1.51 -10.78
N GLY A 55 -6.69 2.25 -9.66
CA GLY A 55 -7.31 1.87 -8.39
C GLY A 55 -6.42 1.02 -7.48
N ILE A 56 -5.28 0.51 -7.97
CA ILE A 56 -4.13 0.26 -7.09
C ILE A 56 -3.39 1.57 -6.94
N ALA A 57 -4.05 2.50 -6.26
CA ALA A 57 -3.28 3.30 -5.35
C ALA A 57 -2.61 2.27 -4.42
N ILE A 58 -1.28 2.17 -4.49
CA ILE A 58 -0.48 1.93 -3.28
C ILE A 58 -1.20 2.69 -2.17
N ILE A 59 -1.39 2.08 -1.00
CA ILE A 59 -2.14 2.62 0.14
C ILE A 59 -1.61 4.03 0.49
N ASP A 60 -2.06 5.02 -0.27
CA ASP A 60 -1.66 6.44 -0.34
C ASP A 60 -2.93 7.28 -0.60
N SER A 61 -4.10 6.66 -0.80
CA SER A 61 -5.33 7.32 -1.21
C SER A 61 -6.43 7.33 -0.15
N GLN A 62 -6.16 6.89 1.08
CA GLN A 62 -7.09 7.24 2.16
C GLN A 62 -7.10 8.78 2.25
N PRO A 63 -8.25 9.46 2.08
CA PRO A 63 -8.29 10.91 2.20
C PRO A 63 -7.95 11.29 3.64
N GLU A 64 -7.20 12.37 3.81
CA GLU A 64 -6.96 12.91 5.14
C GLU A 64 -8.29 13.32 5.76
N PRO A 65 -8.60 12.92 7.00
CA PRO A 65 -9.85 13.28 7.64
C PRO A 65 -9.96 14.79 7.82
N GLU A 66 -11.18 15.27 8.06
CA GLU A 66 -11.42 16.70 8.25
C GLU A 66 -10.58 17.30 9.39
N ARG A 67 -10.32 18.61 9.32
CA ARG A 67 -9.48 19.31 10.30
C ARG A 67 -9.97 19.20 11.76
N HIS A 68 -11.26 18.92 11.97
CA HIS A 68 -11.84 18.75 13.30
C HIS A 68 -11.51 17.38 13.93
N VAL A 69 -11.03 16.41 13.14
CA VAL A 69 -10.57 15.12 13.63
C VAL A 69 -9.18 15.27 14.25
N LEU A 70 -9.11 15.06 15.55
CA LEU A 70 -7.90 15.26 16.34
C LEU A 70 -7.07 13.98 16.55
N ALA A 71 -7.66 12.81 16.31
CA ALA A 71 -6.97 11.54 16.53
C ALA A 71 -7.46 10.46 15.57
N VAL A 72 -6.53 9.60 15.17
CA VAL A 72 -6.77 8.38 14.40
C VAL A 72 -6.04 7.21 15.03
N GLU A 73 -6.48 5.99 14.73
CA GLU A 73 -5.88 4.75 15.20
C GLU A 73 -5.70 3.76 14.05
N SER A 74 -4.62 2.98 14.11
CA SER A 74 -4.37 1.91 13.13
C SER A 74 -4.98 0.59 13.56
N ASP A 75 -5.26 -0.27 12.59
CA ASP A 75 -5.66 -1.66 12.84
C ASP A 75 -4.47 -2.55 13.29
N ILE A 76 -3.25 -2.00 13.30
CA ILE A 76 -2.05 -2.65 13.82
C ILE A 76 -1.87 -2.29 15.30
N GLU A 77 -1.48 -3.28 16.09
CA GLU A 77 -1.24 -3.16 17.51
C GLU A 77 0.24 -2.84 17.82
N ASP A 78 0.47 -2.14 18.92
CA ASP A 78 1.79 -1.90 19.49
C ASP A 78 2.31 -3.13 20.26
N GLN A 79 3.46 -2.98 20.92
CA GLN A 79 4.09 -4.02 21.73
C GLN A 79 3.24 -4.48 22.95
N TYR A 80 2.17 -3.77 23.28
CA TYR A 80 1.25 -4.06 24.37
C TYR A 80 -0.10 -4.61 23.87
N GLY A 81 -0.28 -4.79 22.55
CA GLY A 81 -1.54 -5.26 21.97
C GLY A 81 -2.58 -4.16 21.78
N GLU A 82 -2.19 -2.88 21.86
CA GLU A 82 -3.11 -1.75 21.73
C GLU A 82 -2.97 -1.11 20.34
N PRO A 83 -4.08 -0.67 19.70
CA PRO A 83 -4.02 0.07 18.44
C PRO A 83 -3.06 1.28 18.51
N ILE A 84 -2.20 1.44 17.51
CA ILE A 84 -1.30 2.60 17.47
C ILE A 84 -2.10 3.86 17.18
N ARG A 85 -2.08 4.82 18.11
CA ARG A 85 -2.79 6.09 18.02
C ARG A 85 -1.91 7.24 17.57
N PHE A 86 -2.47 8.09 16.72
CA PHE A 86 -1.82 9.29 16.21
C PHE A 86 -2.73 10.51 16.41
N GLY A 87 -2.20 11.54 17.09
CA GLY A 87 -2.89 12.80 17.30
C GLY A 87 -2.47 13.85 16.27
N ARG A 88 -3.42 14.62 15.74
CA ARG A 88 -3.16 15.74 14.83
C ARG A 88 -2.42 16.87 15.57
N THR A 89 -1.40 17.45 14.95
CA THR A 89 -0.69 18.62 15.50
C THR A 89 -1.50 19.90 15.31
N THR A 90 -1.18 20.94 16.10
CA THR A 90 -1.92 22.22 16.10
C THR A 90 -1.85 22.97 14.77
N ASP A 91 -0.78 22.80 14.00
CA ASP A 91 -0.63 23.35 12.64
C ASP A 91 -1.45 22.58 11.58
N GLY A 92 -1.97 21.40 11.95
CA GLY A 92 -2.74 20.51 11.10
C GLY A 92 -1.94 19.83 9.99
N HIS A 93 -0.61 20.01 9.93
CA HIS A 93 0.23 19.45 8.87
C HIS A 93 0.77 18.06 9.21
N TRP A 94 0.91 17.76 10.50
CA TRP A 94 1.52 16.53 10.98
C TRP A 94 0.58 15.72 11.87
N TRP A 95 0.88 14.44 11.95
CA TRP A 95 0.29 13.49 12.87
C TRP A 95 1.39 12.96 13.77
N LYS A 96 1.18 13.07 15.08
CA LYS A 96 2.13 12.71 16.12
C LYS A 96 1.69 11.39 16.76
N GLY A 97 2.59 10.41 16.80
CA GLY A 97 2.39 9.13 17.48
C GLY A 97 3.58 8.73 18.34
N TYR A 98 3.43 7.60 19.04
CA TYR A 98 4.50 6.95 19.79
C TYR A 98 4.61 5.50 19.33
N VAL A 99 5.79 5.12 18.82
CA VAL A 99 6.03 3.78 18.25
C VAL A 99 7.38 3.29 18.75
N ASN A 100 7.42 2.06 19.27
CA ASN A 100 8.63 1.43 19.84
C ASN A 100 9.34 2.32 20.88
N GLY A 101 8.57 3.02 21.73
CA GLY A 101 9.09 3.93 22.75
C GLY A 101 9.63 5.28 22.22
N GLY A 102 9.55 5.51 20.90
CA GLY A 102 9.98 6.75 20.25
C GLY A 102 8.81 7.62 19.79
N LYS A 103 8.98 8.95 19.84
CA LYS A 103 8.00 9.89 19.27
C LYS A 103 8.23 10.03 17.77
N VAL A 104 7.17 9.95 16.98
CA VAL A 104 7.20 10.14 15.53
C VAL A 104 6.26 11.26 15.09
N TYR A 105 6.63 11.93 14.00
CA TYR A 105 5.82 12.92 13.30
C TYR A 105 5.77 12.53 11.83
N LEU A 106 4.57 12.34 11.29
CA LEU A 106 4.37 11.87 9.92
C LEU A 106 3.31 12.72 9.26
N THR A 107 3.48 12.97 7.96
CA THR A 107 2.38 13.50 7.14
C THR A 107 1.31 12.42 6.96
N TRP A 108 0.09 12.81 6.59
CA TRP A 108 -0.98 11.84 6.36
C TRP A 108 -0.63 10.74 5.33
N PRO A 109 -0.06 11.06 4.14
CA PRO A 109 0.36 10.02 3.21
C PRO A 109 1.39 9.06 3.80
N GLU A 110 2.38 9.56 4.56
CA GLU A 110 3.37 8.70 5.20
C GLU A 110 2.77 7.79 6.26
N LEU A 111 1.73 8.25 6.95
CA LEU A 111 1.05 7.49 7.99
C LEU A 111 0.25 6.34 7.36
N VAL A 112 -0.53 6.63 6.32
CA VAL A 112 -1.31 5.64 5.57
C VAL A 112 -0.39 4.62 4.88
N ARG A 113 0.74 5.07 4.32
CA ARG A 113 1.75 4.20 3.71
C ARG A 113 2.38 3.21 4.70
N ARG A 114 2.57 3.61 5.95
CA ARG A 114 3.28 2.81 6.97
C ARG A 114 2.34 1.93 7.79
N TYR A 115 1.15 2.42 8.10
CA TYR A 115 0.22 1.78 9.03
C TYR A 115 -1.07 1.29 8.37
N GLY A 116 -1.21 1.49 7.05
CA GLY A 116 -2.40 1.12 6.31
C GLY A 116 -3.54 2.11 6.53
N ALA A 117 -4.77 1.64 6.33
CA ALA A 117 -5.95 2.45 6.60
C ALA A 117 -6.10 2.73 8.10
N LEU A 118 -6.50 3.96 8.43
CA LEU A 118 -6.64 4.44 9.80
C LEU A 118 -8.09 4.79 10.10
N GLN A 119 -8.53 4.53 11.31
CA GLN A 119 -9.88 4.84 11.76
C GLN A 119 -9.86 6.11 12.61
N VAL A 120 -10.96 6.88 12.61
CA VAL A 120 -11.10 7.98 13.56
C VAL A 120 -11.15 7.37 14.95
N ALA A 121 -10.24 7.80 15.84
CA ALA A 121 -10.23 7.29 17.20
C ALA A 121 -11.54 7.71 17.87
N GLY A 122 -12.34 6.72 18.29
CA GLY A 122 -13.70 6.93 18.79
C GLY A 122 -13.75 7.94 19.93
N GLY A 123 -14.40 9.07 19.68
CA GLY A 123 -15.00 9.89 20.72
C GLY A 123 -16.42 9.39 20.94
N GLU A 124 -16.64 8.63 22.01
CA GLU A 124 -17.96 8.63 22.64
C GLU A 124 -18.26 10.08 23.04
N SER A 125 -19.30 10.65 22.43
CA SER A 125 -19.91 11.91 22.90
C SER A 125 -20.93 11.59 23.98
#